data_AF-A0A0Q4QZM4-F1
#
_entry.id   AF-A0A0Q4QZM4-F1
#
_cell.length_a   1.000
_cell.length_b   1.000
_cell.length_c   1.000
_cell.angle_alpha   90.00
_cell.angle_beta   90.00
_cell.angle_gamma   90.00
#
_symmetry.space_group_name_H-M   'P 1'
#
loop_
_entity.id
_entity.type
_entity.pdbx_description
1 polymer ?
#
loop_
_entity_poly.entity_id
_entity_poly.type
_entity_poly.pdbx_seq_one_letter_code
_entity_poly.pdbx_strand_id
1 'polypeptide(L)'
;MLGVTAGMVLGVPITNFIANETSIEMAMVFFAVVNAVAFIATWLFIPSMHVTEKLSYGAQLRVLKKPIIWLAIAAVVLLGSAGASVSSYIAEYLETITHISGKMLSLTLFLYGLASLLGNLIGGRLLSKNPMRTVVTYPIVLGLFLSGMGTRYIVLGGIIFLVFSLLAILLRMYMYRPTKQHSR
;
A
#
# COMPACT_ATOMS: atom_id res chain seq x y z
N MET A 1 -1.70 2.04 15.45
CA MET A 1 -1.64 1.08 14.32
C MET A 1 -2.08 -0.33 14.71
N LEU A 2 -1.81 -0.80 15.93
CA LEU A 2 -2.25 -2.12 16.41
C LEU A 2 -3.77 -2.37 16.26
N GLY A 3 -4.63 -1.38 16.54
CA GLY A 3 -6.08 -1.52 16.37
C GLY A 3 -6.53 -1.74 14.92
N VAL A 4 -5.92 -1.05 13.94
CA VAL A 4 -6.25 -1.21 12.51
C VAL A 4 -5.79 -2.59 12.01
N THR A 5 -4.59 -3.02 12.40
CA THR A 5 -4.07 -4.35 12.03
C THR A 5 -4.89 -5.47 12.66
N ALA A 6 -5.24 -5.38 13.95
CA ALA A 6 -6.08 -6.36 14.62
C ALA A 6 -7.48 -6.44 14.01
N GLY A 7 -8.07 -5.28 13.67
CA GLY A 7 -9.35 -5.19 12.98
C GLY A 7 -9.36 -5.86 11.61
N MET A 8 -8.27 -5.72 10.83
CA MET A 8 -8.18 -6.38 9.52
C MET A 8 -7.99 -7.90 9.62
N VAL A 9 -7.16 -8.35 10.57
CA VAL A 9 -6.86 -9.78 10.76
C VAL A 9 -8.07 -10.56 11.28
N LEU A 10 -8.84 -9.98 12.19
CA LEU A 10 -10.02 -10.63 12.77
C LEU A 10 -11.31 -10.32 12.00
N GLY A 11 -11.44 -9.10 11.49
CA GLY A 11 -12.66 -8.65 10.83
C GLY A 11 -12.92 -9.36 9.52
N VAL A 12 -11.91 -9.51 8.65
CA VAL A 12 -12.09 -10.13 7.33
C VAL A 12 -12.59 -11.59 7.41
N PRO A 13 -12.00 -12.47 8.25
CA PRO A 13 -12.52 -13.83 8.42
C PRO A 13 -13.95 -13.89 9.01
N ILE A 14 -14.25 -13.07 10.02
CA ILE A 14 -15.58 -13.06 10.66
C ILE A 14 -16.65 -12.60 9.68
N THR A 15 -16.40 -11.52 8.94
CA THR A 15 -17.33 -11.01 7.93
C THR A 15 -17.53 -12.01 6.79
N ASN A 16 -16.46 -12.68 6.32
CA ASN A 16 -16.57 -13.72 5.29
C ASN A 16 -17.34 -14.96 5.78
N PHE A 17 -17.14 -15.38 7.03
CA PHE A 17 -17.89 -16.50 7.61
C PHE A 17 -19.39 -16.20 7.65
N ILE A 18 -19.77 -15.01 8.13
CA ILE A 18 -21.17 -14.58 8.15
C ILE A 18 -21.74 -14.51 6.73
N ALA A 19 -20.98 -13.95 5.77
CA ALA A 19 -21.42 -13.82 4.39
C ALA A 19 -21.67 -15.18 3.71
N ASN A 20 -20.82 -16.18 4.01
CA ASN A 20 -20.92 -17.52 3.42
C ASN A 20 -22.02 -18.39 4.06
N GLU A 21 -22.23 -18.28 5.37
CA GLU A 21 -23.22 -19.10 6.10
C GLU A 21 -24.64 -18.52 6.04
N THR A 22 -24.78 -17.20 5.89
CA THR A 22 -26.08 -16.52 5.94
C THR A 22 -26.36 -15.76 4.66
N SER A 23 -25.81 -14.55 4.53
CA SER A 23 -25.87 -13.72 3.34
C SER A 23 -24.93 -12.53 3.50
N ILE A 24 -24.57 -11.92 2.36
CA ILE A 24 -23.78 -10.67 2.34
C ILE A 24 -24.49 -9.54 3.09
N GLU A 25 -25.82 -9.46 3.03
CA GLU A 25 -26.60 -8.44 3.74
C GLU A 25 -26.40 -8.54 5.25
N MET A 26 -26.42 -9.75 5.81
CA MET A 26 -26.19 -9.99 7.24
C MET A 26 -24.77 -9.62 7.66
N ALA A 27 -23.77 -9.86 6.80
CA ALA A 27 -22.40 -9.44 7.05
C ALA A 27 -22.26 -7.91 7.06
N MET A 28 -22.99 -7.20 6.21
CA MET A 28 -23.03 -5.73 6.18
C MET A 28 -23.73 -5.14 7.40
N VAL A 29 -24.85 -5.75 7.84
CA VAL A 29 -25.54 -5.35 9.07
C VAL A 29 -24.63 -5.54 10.29
N PHE A 30 -23.95 -6.69 10.39
CA PHE A 30 -22.96 -6.92 11.44
C PHE A 30 -21.87 -5.85 11.45
N PHE A 31 -21.29 -5.54 10.28
CA PHE A 31 -20.29 -4.48 10.16
C PHE A 31 -20.84 -3.11 10.57
N ALA A 32 -22.07 -2.77 10.19
CA ALA A 32 -22.73 -1.52 10.58
C ALA A 32 -22.91 -1.42 12.11
N VAL A 33 -23.34 -2.50 12.77
CA VAL A 33 -23.49 -2.55 14.23
C VAL A 33 -22.13 -2.36 14.93
N VAL A 34 -21.08 -3.05 14.48
CA VAL A 34 -19.74 -2.90 15.06
C VAL A 34 -19.24 -1.46 14.93
N ASN A 35 -19.43 -0.82 13.77
CA ASN A 35 -19.06 0.59 13.57
C ASN A 35 -19.90 1.54 14.44
N ALA A 36 -21.19 1.28 14.60
CA ALA A 36 -22.05 2.08 15.48
C ALA A 36 -21.60 1.98 16.94
N VAL A 37 -21.25 0.78 17.42
CA VAL A 37 -20.68 0.59 18.77
C VAL A 37 -19.35 1.33 18.90
N ALA A 38 -18.46 1.22 17.92
CA ALA A 38 -17.18 1.95 17.93
C ALA A 38 -17.39 3.47 17.95
N PHE A 39 -18.37 3.98 17.21
CA PHE A 39 -18.75 5.39 17.19
C PHE A 39 -19.26 5.85 18.57
N ILE A 40 -20.21 5.11 19.17
CA ILE A 40 -20.74 5.43 20.49
C ILE A 40 -19.63 5.38 21.54
N ALA A 41 -18.77 4.36 21.52
CA ALA A 41 -17.64 4.25 22.43
C ALA A 41 -16.66 5.41 22.26
N THR A 42 -16.35 5.80 21.03
CA THR A 42 -15.49 6.97 20.74
C THR A 42 -16.12 8.24 21.30
N TRP A 43 -17.42 8.42 21.11
CA TRP A 43 -18.13 9.61 21.58
C TRP A 43 -18.22 9.68 23.11
N LEU A 44 -18.37 8.54 23.79
CA LEU A 44 -18.50 8.48 25.25
C LEU A 44 -17.15 8.54 25.97
N PHE A 45 -16.13 7.84 25.44
CA PHE A 45 -14.85 7.64 26.12
C PHE A 45 -13.73 8.59 25.70
N ILE A 46 -13.83 9.28 24.56
CA ILE A 46 -12.81 10.24 24.15
C ILE A 46 -13.20 11.63 24.64
N PRO A 47 -12.53 12.17 25.67
CA PRO A 47 -12.79 13.52 26.14
C PRO A 47 -12.37 14.55 25.09
N SER A 48 -13.08 15.69 25.07
CA SER A 48 -12.75 16.81 24.20
C SER A 48 -11.34 17.33 24.52
N MET A 49 -10.38 17.05 23.64
CA MET A 49 -9.01 17.52 23.77
C MET A 49 -8.93 18.99 23.32
N HIS A 50 -8.34 19.85 24.16
CA HIS A 50 -8.05 21.23 23.81
C HIS A 50 -7.01 21.26 22.67
N VAL A 51 -7.43 21.73 21.50
CA VAL A 51 -6.58 21.87 20.32
C VAL A 51 -5.54 22.96 20.60
N THR A 52 -4.31 22.59 20.96
CA THR A 52 -3.26 23.55 21.39
C THR A 52 -2.77 24.48 20.27
N GLU A 53 -3.10 24.21 19.02
CA GLU A 53 -3.08 25.23 17.96
C GLU A 53 -4.04 24.73 16.87
N LYS A 54 -5.11 25.47 16.58
CA LYS A 54 -5.92 25.18 15.40
C LYS A 54 -5.03 25.45 14.19
N LEU A 55 -4.37 24.41 13.66
CA LEU A 55 -3.80 24.46 12.32
C LEU A 55 -4.91 24.92 11.38
N SER A 56 -4.84 26.19 10.95
CA SER A 56 -5.85 26.78 10.09
C SER A 56 -6.03 25.87 8.87
N TYR A 57 -7.27 25.54 8.53
CA TYR A 57 -7.59 24.75 7.32
C TYR A 57 -6.92 25.35 6.07
N GLY A 58 -6.72 26.67 6.03
CA GLY A 58 -5.97 27.36 4.99
C GLY A 58 -4.47 27.01 4.97
N ALA A 59 -3.85 26.78 6.12
CA ALA A 59 -2.46 26.32 6.22
C ALA A 59 -2.30 24.86 5.75
N GLN A 60 -3.30 24.01 6.01
CA GLN A 60 -3.33 22.63 5.50
C GLN A 60 -3.57 22.59 3.98
N LEU A 61 -4.51 23.36 3.46
CA LEU A 61 -4.74 23.47 2.01
C LEU A 61 -3.57 24.10 1.26
N ARG A 62 -2.75 24.93 1.94
CA ARG A 62 -1.51 25.48 1.36
C ARG A 62 -0.47 24.41 1.05
N VAL A 63 -0.55 23.24 1.70
CA VAL A 63 0.30 22.09 1.44
C VAL A 63 0.01 21.57 0.01
N LEU A 64 -1.26 21.47 -0.38
CA LEU A 64 -1.70 21.04 -1.73
C LEU A 64 -1.28 21.99 -2.86
N LYS A 65 -0.92 23.23 -2.56
CA LYS A 65 -0.36 24.17 -3.56
C LYS A 65 1.05 23.77 -4.01
N LYS A 66 1.73 22.87 -3.29
CA LYS A 66 3.06 22.41 -3.67
C LYS A 66 2.93 21.33 -4.76
N PRO A 67 3.50 21.52 -5.96
CA PRO A 67 3.40 20.54 -7.06
C PRO A 67 4.03 19.19 -6.71
N ILE A 68 4.99 19.20 -5.79
CA ILE A 68 5.65 18.00 -5.24
C ILE A 68 4.66 17.03 -4.56
N ILE A 69 3.54 17.54 -4.02
CA ILE A 69 2.56 16.72 -3.30
C ILE A 69 1.63 16.02 -4.27
N TRP A 70 1.31 16.65 -5.40
CA TRP A 70 0.57 15.99 -6.48
C TRP A 70 1.37 14.82 -7.06
N LEU A 71 2.68 14.97 -7.22
CA LEU A 71 3.54 13.85 -7.62
C LEU A 71 3.59 12.74 -6.57
N ALA A 72 3.63 13.06 -5.27
CA ALA A 72 3.57 12.07 -4.21
C ALA A 72 2.23 11.31 -4.18
N ILE A 73 1.12 12.04 -4.32
CA ILE A 73 -0.23 11.46 -4.40
C ILE A 73 -0.34 10.56 -5.63
N ALA A 74 0.09 11.04 -6.80
CA ALA A 74 0.08 10.26 -8.03
C ALA A 74 0.94 8.99 -7.89
N ALA A 75 2.13 9.08 -7.29
CA ALA A 75 2.96 7.92 -7.04
C ALA A 75 2.28 6.90 -6.11
N VAL A 76 1.69 7.35 -5.00
CA VAL A 76 0.98 6.45 -4.06
C VAL A 76 -0.24 5.81 -4.73
N VAL A 77 -1.02 6.57 -5.49
CA VAL A 77 -2.18 6.08 -6.22
C VAL A 77 -1.75 5.06 -7.28
N LEU A 78 -0.77 5.39 -8.13
CA LEU A 78 -0.31 4.50 -9.20
C LEU A 78 0.30 3.22 -8.64
N LEU A 79 1.13 3.30 -7.59
CA LEU A 79 1.73 2.12 -6.97
C LEU A 79 0.67 1.25 -6.27
N GLY A 80 -0.29 1.86 -5.57
CA GLY A 80 -1.41 1.16 -4.94
C GLY A 80 -2.32 0.50 -5.97
N SER A 81 -2.68 1.22 -7.04
CA SER A 81 -3.49 0.70 -8.15
C SER A 81 -2.79 -0.43 -8.88
N ALA A 82 -1.48 -0.32 -9.18
CA ALA A 82 -0.73 -1.41 -9.80
C ALA A 82 -0.73 -2.67 -8.94
N GLY A 83 -0.52 -2.54 -7.62
CA GLY A 83 -0.57 -3.68 -6.70
C GLY A 83 -1.97 -4.33 -6.63
N ALA A 84 -3.02 -3.52 -6.61
CA ALA A 84 -4.40 -4.00 -6.62
C ALA A 84 -4.74 -4.71 -7.95
N SER A 85 -4.39 -4.12 -9.09
CA SER A 85 -4.66 -4.71 -10.41
C SER A 85 -3.96 -6.05 -10.60
N VAL A 86 -2.68 -6.18 -10.22
CA VAL A 86 -1.98 -7.47 -10.30
C VAL A 86 -2.70 -8.52 -9.46
N SER A 87 -3.09 -8.19 -8.23
CA SER A 87 -3.76 -9.13 -7.33
C SER A 87 -5.15 -9.55 -7.85
N SER A 88 -5.86 -8.65 -8.56
CA SER A 88 -7.17 -8.95 -9.14
C SER A 88 -7.11 -9.76 -10.44
N TYR A 89 -6.08 -9.59 -11.28
CA TYR A 89 -6.07 -10.14 -12.64
C TYR A 89 -5.01 -11.20 -12.90
N ILE A 90 -4.11 -11.51 -11.95
CA ILE A 90 -3.02 -12.45 -12.19
C ILE A 90 -3.49 -13.88 -12.50
N ALA A 91 -4.59 -14.33 -11.88
CA ALA A 91 -5.15 -15.65 -12.16
C ALA A 91 -5.71 -15.73 -13.58
N GLU A 92 -6.53 -14.75 -13.97
CA GLU A 92 -7.17 -14.69 -15.29
C GLU A 92 -6.15 -14.45 -16.41
N TYR A 93 -5.10 -13.67 -16.15
CA TYR A 93 -3.98 -13.51 -17.07
C TYR A 93 -3.24 -14.84 -17.32
N LEU A 94 -2.97 -15.60 -16.25
CA LEU A 94 -2.26 -16.88 -16.36
C LEU A 94 -3.11 -17.94 -17.10
N GLU A 95 -4.42 -17.90 -16.90
CA GLU A 95 -5.36 -18.81 -17.54
C GLU A 95 -5.59 -18.44 -19.02
N THR A 96 -5.81 -17.16 -19.33
CA THR A 96 -6.19 -16.70 -20.67
C THR A 96 -5.01 -16.55 -21.62
N ILE A 97 -3.86 -16.05 -21.13
CA ILE A 97 -2.71 -15.72 -22.00
C ILE A 97 -1.66 -16.83 -21.99
N THR A 98 -1.34 -17.40 -20.82
CA THR A 98 -0.39 -18.52 -20.75
C THR A 98 -1.03 -19.89 -20.90
N HIS A 99 -2.37 -19.97 -20.99
CA HIS A 99 -3.14 -21.21 -21.14
C HIS A 99 -2.86 -22.25 -20.04
N ILE A 100 -2.49 -21.78 -18.83
CA ILE A 100 -2.21 -22.63 -17.68
C ILE A 100 -3.51 -22.81 -16.90
N SER A 101 -4.04 -24.03 -16.83
CA SER A 101 -5.28 -24.34 -16.12
C SER A 101 -5.12 -25.44 -15.06
N GLY A 102 -6.04 -25.47 -14.09
CA GLY A 102 -6.12 -26.50 -13.05
C GLY A 102 -4.94 -26.47 -12.07
N LYS A 103 -4.27 -27.62 -11.90
CA LYS A 103 -3.30 -27.85 -10.82
C LYS A 103 -2.04 -26.97 -10.91
N MET A 104 -1.59 -26.64 -12.13
CA MET A 104 -0.45 -25.74 -12.34
C MET A 104 -0.80 -24.28 -12.02
N LEU A 105 -2.04 -23.85 -12.26
CA LEU A 105 -2.49 -22.50 -11.90
C LEU A 105 -2.48 -22.32 -10.38
N SER A 106 -3.07 -23.28 -9.64
CA SER A 106 -3.04 -23.27 -8.17
C SER A 106 -1.62 -23.26 -7.60
N LEU A 107 -0.71 -24.07 -8.17
CA LEU A 107 0.69 -24.09 -7.73
C LEU A 107 1.41 -22.76 -8.01
N THR A 108 1.16 -22.14 -9.16
CA THR A 108 1.76 -20.85 -9.54
C THR A 108 1.26 -19.72 -8.63
N LEU A 109 -0.05 -19.67 -8.36
CA LEU A 109 -0.64 -18.69 -7.43
C LEU A 109 -0.15 -18.90 -6.00
N PHE A 110 0.04 -20.15 -5.57
CA PHE A 110 0.62 -20.47 -4.26
C PHE A 110 2.07 -19.97 -4.14
N LEU A 111 2.91 -20.24 -5.16
CA LEU A 111 4.29 -19.75 -5.21
C LEU A 111 4.34 -18.22 -5.26
N TYR A 112 3.44 -17.58 -6.01
CA TYR A 112 3.29 -16.12 -6.03
C TYR A 112 2.95 -15.57 -4.64
N GLY A 113 2.01 -16.19 -3.93
CA GLY A 113 1.68 -15.84 -2.55
C GLY A 113 2.88 -15.96 -1.59
N LEU A 114 3.63 -17.06 -1.68
CA LEU A 114 4.86 -17.28 -0.91
C LEU A 114 5.93 -16.23 -1.21
N ALA A 115 6.16 -15.93 -2.49
CA ALA A 115 7.11 -14.90 -2.91
C ALA A 115 6.69 -13.52 -2.39
N SER A 116 5.39 -13.19 -2.44
CA SER A 116 4.84 -11.93 -1.91
C SER A 116 5.00 -11.82 -0.39
N LEU A 117 4.78 -12.91 0.36
CA LEU A 117 4.99 -12.93 1.81
C LEU A 117 6.45 -12.72 2.18
N LEU A 118 7.36 -13.46 1.53
CA LEU A 118 8.80 -13.31 1.76
C LEU A 118 9.29 -11.92 1.36
N GLY A 119 8.82 -11.39 0.22
CA GLY A 119 9.12 -10.04 -0.24
C GLY A 119 8.67 -8.97 0.75
N ASN A 120 7.45 -9.08 1.29
CA ASN A 120 6.94 -8.15 2.30
C ASN A 120 7.68 -8.26 3.64
N LEU A 121 8.07 -9.46 4.09
CA LEU A 121 8.84 -9.64 5.31
C LEU A 121 10.26 -9.05 5.19
N ILE A 122 10.94 -9.34 4.09
CA ILE A 122 12.27 -8.83 3.77
C ILE A 122 12.19 -7.30 3.60
N GLY A 123 11.28 -6.82 2.75
CA GLY A 123 11.04 -5.40 2.51
C GLY A 123 10.68 -4.64 3.79
N GLY A 124 9.80 -5.20 4.63
CA GLY A 124 9.42 -4.64 5.92
C GLY A 124 10.61 -4.53 6.87
N ARG A 125 11.41 -5.60 7.04
CA ARG A 125 12.63 -5.57 7.87
C ARG A 125 13.68 -4.58 7.34
N LEU A 126 13.87 -4.51 6.03
CA LEU A 126 14.78 -3.56 5.40
C LEU A 126 14.29 -2.11 5.55
N LEU A 127 12.98 -1.85 5.45
CA LEU A 127 12.41 -0.54 5.73
C LEU A 127 12.57 -0.13 7.20
N SER A 128 12.43 -1.08 8.14
CA SER A 128 12.61 -0.81 9.58
C SER A 128 14.06 -0.51 9.97
N LYS A 129 15.05 -1.16 9.35
CA LYS A 129 16.47 -0.91 9.65
C LYS A 129 17.01 0.38 9.00
N ASN A 130 16.61 0.68 7.77
CA ASN A 130 17.10 1.86 7.06
C ASN A 130 16.13 2.31 5.95
N PRO A 131 15.08 3.08 6.30
CA PRO A 131 14.01 3.42 5.36
C PRO A 131 14.50 4.18 4.13
N MET A 132 15.57 4.98 4.29
CA MET A 132 16.18 5.75 3.19
C MET A 132 16.95 4.88 2.21
N ARG A 133 17.78 3.93 2.68
CA ARG A 133 18.55 3.07 1.76
C ARG A 133 17.66 2.08 1.03
N THR A 134 16.71 1.47 1.74
CA THR A 134 15.83 0.43 1.18
C THR A 134 14.92 0.97 0.08
N VAL A 135 14.41 2.19 0.23
CA VAL A 135 13.51 2.79 -0.76
C VAL A 135 14.28 3.24 -2.02
N VAL A 136 15.59 3.46 -1.89
CA VAL A 136 16.47 3.80 -3.02
C VAL A 136 16.96 2.54 -3.74
N THR A 137 17.42 1.54 -2.99
CA THR A 137 18.03 0.34 -3.58
C THR A 137 17.02 -0.61 -4.20
N TYR A 138 15.84 -0.78 -3.59
CA TYR A 138 14.83 -1.73 -4.05
C TYR A 138 14.42 -1.53 -5.52
N PRO A 139 14.05 -0.31 -5.97
CA PRO A 139 13.66 -0.13 -7.36
C PRO A 139 14.83 -0.14 -8.35
N ILE A 140 16.04 0.27 -7.93
CA ILE A 140 17.23 0.23 -8.79
C ILE A 140 17.59 -1.23 -9.10
N VAL A 141 17.61 -2.07 -8.07
CA VAL A 141 17.89 -3.51 -8.21
C VAL A 141 16.80 -4.19 -9.04
N LEU A 142 15.53 -3.88 -8.77
CA LEU A 142 14.40 -4.44 -9.52
C LEU A 142 14.45 -4.02 -11.00
N GLY A 143 14.72 -2.75 -11.29
CA GLY A 143 14.81 -2.23 -12.64
C GLY A 143 15.97 -2.81 -13.44
N LEU A 144 17.14 -2.97 -12.81
CA LEU A 144 18.30 -3.62 -13.42
C LEU A 144 18.01 -5.10 -13.73
N PHE A 145 17.35 -5.80 -12.81
CA PHE A 145 16.96 -7.20 -13.00
C PHE A 145 15.97 -7.35 -14.16
N LEU A 146 14.94 -6.50 -14.21
CA LEU A 146 13.93 -6.51 -15.29
C LEU A 146 14.55 -6.16 -16.65
N SER A 147 15.49 -5.21 -16.70
CA SER A 147 16.19 -4.86 -17.94
C SER A 147 17.12 -5.98 -18.43
N GLY A 148 17.61 -6.84 -17.53
CA GLY A 148 18.45 -7.99 -17.87
C GLY A 148 17.71 -9.18 -18.48
N MET A 149 16.38 -9.26 -18.36
CA MET A 149 15.59 -10.39 -18.87
C MET A 149 15.32 -10.34 -20.39
N GLY A 150 15.73 -9.29 -21.11
CA GLY A 150 15.82 -9.28 -22.58
C GLY A 150 14.50 -9.22 -23.37
N THR A 151 13.33 -9.27 -22.71
CA THR A 151 12.02 -9.22 -23.40
C THR A 151 11.59 -7.77 -23.66
N ARG A 152 11.31 -7.40 -24.92
CA ARG A 152 11.04 -6.01 -25.36
C ARG A 152 10.01 -5.24 -24.51
N TYR A 153 8.97 -5.91 -24.02
CA TYR A 153 7.93 -5.31 -23.17
C TYR A 153 8.34 -5.18 -21.69
N ILE A 154 9.18 -6.10 -21.18
CA ILE A 154 9.68 -6.10 -19.80
C ILE A 154 10.76 -5.02 -19.63
N VAL A 155 11.55 -4.75 -20.67
CA VAL A 155 12.54 -3.66 -20.69
C VAL A 155 11.86 -2.29 -20.59
N LEU A 156 10.78 -2.05 -21.35
CA LEU A 156 9.99 -0.82 -21.24
C LEU A 156 9.35 -0.67 -19.86
N GLY A 157 8.78 -1.75 -19.30
CA GLY A 157 8.24 -1.76 -17.95
C GLY A 157 9.30 -1.46 -16.88
N GLY A 158 10.49 -2.04 -17.01
CA GLY A 158 11.64 -1.80 -16.12
C GLY A 158 12.12 -0.35 -16.18
N ILE A 159 12.20 0.25 -17.38
CA ILE A 159 12.58 1.66 -17.55
C ILE A 159 11.52 2.59 -16.92
N ILE A 160 10.24 2.32 -17.13
CA ILE A 160 9.15 3.10 -16.52
C ILE A 160 9.22 2.99 -14.99
N PHE A 161 9.42 1.78 -14.46
CA PHE A 161 9.54 1.53 -13.02
C PHE A 161 10.77 2.25 -12.42
N LEU A 162 11.89 2.26 -13.13
CA LEU A 162 13.10 3.00 -12.75
C LEU A 162 12.85 4.50 -12.72
N VAL A 163 12.20 5.06 -13.75
CA VAL A 163 11.90 6.50 -13.83
C VAL A 163 10.96 6.92 -12.69
N PHE A 164 9.87 6.18 -12.46
CA PHE A 164 8.94 6.45 -11.36
C PHE A 164 9.61 6.35 -9.99
N SER A 165 10.50 5.38 -9.84
CA SER A 165 11.24 5.20 -8.60
C SER A 165 12.29 6.27 -8.37
N LEU A 166 13.04 6.68 -9.41
CA LEU A 166 13.96 7.80 -9.34
C LEU A 166 13.23 9.09 -9.00
N LEU A 167 12.07 9.32 -9.61
CA LEU A 167 11.19 10.45 -9.28
C LEU A 167 10.76 10.40 -7.82
N ALA A 168 10.29 9.25 -7.33
CA ALA A 168 9.89 9.09 -5.93
C ALA A 168 11.06 9.29 -4.95
N ILE A 169 12.27 8.82 -5.30
CA ILE A 169 13.51 9.00 -4.52
C ILE A 169 13.94 10.47 -4.48
N LEU A 170 13.98 11.15 -5.62
CA LEU A 170 14.30 12.58 -5.72
C LEU A 170 13.31 13.43 -4.92
N LEU A 171 12.03 13.07 -5.01
CA LEU A 171 10.95 13.72 -4.29
C LEU A 171 11.10 13.57 -2.77
N ARG A 172 11.53 12.40 -2.31
CA ARG A 172 11.82 12.13 -0.90
C ARG A 172 13.11 12.79 -0.43
N MET A 173 14.16 12.84 -1.24
CA MET A 173 15.41 13.57 -0.96
C MET A 173 15.17 15.08 -0.86
N TYR A 174 14.31 15.63 -1.70
CA TYR A 174 13.92 17.04 -1.65
C TYR A 174 13.11 17.37 -0.39
N MET A 175 12.28 16.43 0.07
CA MET A 175 11.47 16.55 1.29
C MET A 175 12.28 16.33 2.58
N TYR A 176 13.37 15.57 2.56
CA TYR A 176 14.24 15.29 3.71
C TYR A 176 15.46 16.23 3.80
N ARG A 177 15.35 17.48 3.31
CA ARG A 177 16.30 18.52 3.74
C ARG A 177 15.99 18.83 5.21
N PRO A 178 16.93 18.59 6.14
CA PRO A 178 16.70 18.93 7.53
C PRO A 178 16.54 20.44 7.60
N THR A 179 15.34 20.90 7.94
CA THR A 179 15.14 22.26 8.44
C THR A 179 16.08 22.37 9.63
N LYS A 180 17.18 23.13 9.49
CA LYS A 180 18.07 23.47 10.60
C LYS A 180 17.19 24.02 11.71
N GLN A 181 16.98 23.20 12.75
CA GLN A 181 16.30 23.59 13.96
C GLN A 181 17.18 24.66 14.61
N HIS A 182 16.58 25.82 14.89
CA HIS A 182 17.24 26.96 15.52
C HIS A 182 17.97 26.52 16.80
N SER A 183 19.29 26.66 16.77
CA SER A 183 20.09 26.88 17.98
C SER A 183 20.24 28.39 18.13
N ARG A 184 19.40 28.96 18.99
CA ARG A 184 19.67 29.98 20.01
C ARG A 184 18.37 30.62 20.47
#